data_AF-A0A816XZH6-F1
#
_entry.id   AF-A0A816XZH6-F1
#
_cell.length_a   1.000
_cell.length_b   1.000
_cell.length_c   1.000
_cell.angle_alpha   90.00
_cell.angle_beta   90.00
_cell.angle_gamma   90.00
#
_symmetry.space_group_name_H-M   'P 1'
#
loop_
_entity.id
_entity.type
_entity.pdbx_description
1 polymer ?
#
loop_
_entity_poly.entity_id
_entity_poly.type
_entity_poly.pdbx_seq_one_letter_code
_entity_poly.pdbx_strand_id
1 'polypeptide(L)'
;ERTMVLEQCLTSDTVNWIRGTCSNAKLYLSTEGLGSSIFEYTPMPSIVLLKEWKSPVTCTHNEWIEDLKFHNDFLGLVIGHCKNDAVCFELRSSATLNCLWSIQLEEVCSMYATRCCPMLNHQWIVVAFRNPRIFHIFSDGKLISIDKKYRSPSNICQIGNNLLAIWDQKCIYLQNVCCVI
;
A
#
# COMPACT_ATOMS: atom_id res chain seq x y z
N GLU A 1 -26.02 -9.67 21.88
CA GLU A 1 -24.75 -9.95 21.18
C GLU A 1 -24.75 -9.26 19.82
N ARG A 2 -23.62 -8.71 19.39
CA ARG A 2 -23.44 -8.23 18.01
C ARG A 2 -22.70 -9.32 17.24
N THR A 3 -23.40 -10.04 16.38
CA THR A 3 -22.78 -11.05 15.51
C THR A 3 -22.09 -10.35 14.35
N MET A 4 -20.83 -10.68 14.09
CA MET A 4 -20.12 -10.23 12.90
C MET A 4 -20.73 -10.92 11.67
N VAL A 5 -21.16 -10.15 10.68
CA VAL A 5 -21.69 -10.67 9.41
C VAL A 5 -20.64 -10.41 8.33
N LEU A 6 -20.31 -11.46 7.58
CA LEU A 6 -19.47 -11.35 6.39
C LEU A 6 -20.39 -11.19 5.18
N GLU A 7 -20.29 -10.06 4.51
CA GLU A 7 -21.06 -9.77 3.29
C GLU A 7 -20.10 -9.64 2.11
N GLN A 8 -20.50 -10.22 0.98
CA GLN A 8 -19.76 -10.05 -0.25
C GLN A 8 -20.01 -8.63 -0.78
N CYS A 9 -18.92 -7.89 -1.01
CA CYS A 9 -19.01 -6.63 -1.75
C CYS A 9 -19.41 -6.94 -3.19
N LEU A 10 -20.55 -6.41 -3.64
CA LEU A 10 -21.00 -6.54 -5.02
C LEU A 10 -20.10 -5.69 -5.93
N THR A 11 -18.99 -6.29 -6.38
CA THR A 11 -18.09 -5.73 -7.38
C THR A 11 -18.32 -6.38 -8.74
N SER A 12 -17.73 -5.84 -9.81
CA SER A 12 -17.76 -6.50 -11.13
C SER A 12 -17.00 -7.83 -11.10
N ASP A 13 -17.63 -8.92 -11.55
CA ASP A 13 -17.01 -10.25 -11.66
C ASP A 13 -15.87 -10.32 -12.69
N THR A 14 -15.74 -9.29 -13.52
CA THR A 14 -14.72 -9.20 -14.57
C THR A 14 -13.42 -8.56 -14.10
N VAL A 15 -13.36 -8.09 -12.85
CA VAL A 15 -12.21 -7.34 -12.32
C VAL A 15 -11.46 -8.19 -11.29
N ASN A 16 -10.17 -8.39 -11.54
CA ASN A 16 -9.27 -8.99 -10.55
C ASN A 16 -8.80 -7.91 -9.59
N TRP A 17 -9.13 -8.08 -8.31
CA TRP A 17 -8.74 -7.17 -7.22
C TRP A 17 -7.41 -7.60 -6.61
N ILE A 18 -6.51 -6.64 -6.38
CA ILE A 18 -5.21 -6.94 -5.75
C ILE A 18 -5.13 -6.45 -4.30
N ARG A 19 -5.55 -5.21 -4.04
CA ARG A 19 -5.40 -4.58 -2.72
C ARG A 19 -6.59 -3.69 -2.39
N GLY A 20 -6.85 -3.58 -1.09
CA GLY A 20 -7.85 -2.66 -0.56
C GLY A 20 -7.36 -1.97 0.71
N THR A 21 -7.86 -0.77 0.92
CA THR A 21 -7.66 0.01 2.14
C THR A 21 -8.87 0.88 2.39
N CYS A 22 -9.08 1.36 3.61
CA CYS A 22 -10.24 2.17 3.93
C CYS A 22 -9.90 3.31 4.89
N SER A 23 -10.71 4.35 4.79
CA SER A 23 -10.94 5.32 5.84
C SER A 23 -12.24 4.97 6.57
N ASN A 24 -12.66 5.80 7.52
CA ASN A 24 -13.97 5.65 8.16
C ASN A 24 -15.14 5.91 7.19
N ALA A 25 -14.91 6.63 6.08
CA ALA A 25 -15.96 7.08 5.18
C ALA A 25 -15.87 6.51 3.76
N LYS A 26 -14.75 5.85 3.42
CA LYS A 26 -14.44 5.42 2.05
C LYS A 26 -13.64 4.13 2.04
N LEU A 27 -13.98 3.23 1.12
CA LEU A 27 -13.22 2.03 0.78
C LEU A 27 -12.53 2.25 -0.57
N TYR A 28 -11.24 1.97 -0.65
CA TYR A 28 -10.45 2.04 -1.87
C TYR A 28 -10.00 0.64 -2.26
N LEU A 29 -10.26 0.25 -3.51
CA LEU A 29 -9.85 -1.03 -4.08
C LEU A 29 -9.00 -0.79 -5.33
N SER A 30 -7.95 -1.57 -5.52
CA SER A 30 -7.09 -1.51 -6.71
C SER A 30 -7.18 -2.80 -7.52
N THR A 31 -7.05 -2.68 -8.83
CA THR A 31 -7.07 -3.82 -9.74
C THR A 31 -5.68 -4.41 -9.92
N GLU A 32 -5.63 -5.70 -10.20
CA GLU A 32 -4.39 -6.39 -10.58
C GLU A 32 -3.99 -6.05 -12.04
N GLY A 33 -2.69 -6.09 -12.31
CA GLY A 33 -2.14 -5.99 -13.67
C GLY A 33 -1.71 -4.58 -14.09
N LEU A 34 -1.12 -4.50 -15.29
CA LEU A 34 -0.60 -3.26 -15.87
C LEU A 34 -1.71 -2.22 -16.10
N GLY A 35 -1.40 -0.95 -15.84
CA GLY A 35 -2.36 0.14 -15.91
C GLY A 35 -3.44 0.05 -14.83
N SER A 36 -3.09 -0.48 -13.64
CA SER A 36 -4.01 -0.72 -12.53
C SER A 36 -4.92 0.47 -12.25
N SER A 37 -6.21 0.22 -12.03
CA SER A 37 -7.20 1.22 -11.63
C SER A 37 -7.39 1.25 -10.10
N ILE A 38 -7.94 2.35 -9.59
CA ILE A 38 -8.39 2.49 -8.20
C ILE A 38 -9.88 2.84 -8.22
N PHE A 39 -10.66 2.15 -7.40
CA PHE A 39 -12.08 2.35 -7.21
C PHE A 39 -12.34 2.85 -5.79
N GLU A 40 -13.14 3.90 -5.65
CA GLU A 40 -13.62 4.43 -4.37
C GLU A 40 -15.08 4.02 -4.17
N TYR A 41 -15.38 3.42 -3.02
CA TYR A 41 -16.72 3.03 -2.61
C TYR A 41 -17.08 3.66 -1.27
N THR A 42 -18.38 3.80 -1.00
CA THR A 42 -18.86 3.95 0.38
C THR A 42 -18.61 2.66 1.18
N PRO A 43 -18.32 2.74 2.49
CA PRO A 43 -18.25 1.57 3.35
C PRO A 43 -19.66 1.05 3.69
N MET A 44 -19.70 -0.06 4.41
CA MET A 44 -20.93 -0.61 4.98
C MET A 44 -21.73 0.45 5.76
N PRO A 45 -23.08 0.38 5.74
CA PRO A 45 -23.91 -0.75 5.32
C PRO A 45 -24.32 -0.78 3.84
N SER A 46 -23.95 0.22 3.05
CA SER A 46 -24.34 0.30 1.63
C SER A 46 -23.11 0.58 0.80
N ILE A 47 -22.52 -0.48 0.25
CA ILE A 47 -21.33 -0.36 -0.59
C ILE A 47 -21.76 0.08 -1.99
N VAL A 48 -21.45 1.33 -2.33
CA VAL A 48 -21.79 1.97 -3.60
C VAL A 48 -20.53 2.54 -4.20
N LEU A 49 -20.32 2.31 -5.50
CA LEU A 49 -19.21 2.90 -6.24
C LEU A 49 -19.40 4.42 -6.31
N LEU A 50 -18.46 5.16 -5.75
CA LEU A 50 -18.42 6.61 -5.79
C LEU A 50 -17.62 7.12 -6.99
N LYS A 51 -16.45 6.50 -7.23
CA LYS A 51 -15.50 6.97 -8.24
C LYS A 51 -14.60 5.86 -8.74
N GLU A 52 -14.18 5.98 -9.98
CA GLU A 52 -13.13 5.15 -10.56
C GLU A 52 -12.04 6.06 -11.14
N TRP A 53 -10.79 5.76 -10.82
CA TRP A 53 -9.62 6.33 -11.47
C TRP A 53 -8.93 5.24 -12.28
N LYS A 54 -8.64 5.54 -13.55
CA LYS A 54 -7.98 4.65 -14.51
C LYS A 54 -6.59 5.17 -14.86
N SER A 55 -5.78 4.31 -15.46
CA SER A 55 -4.55 4.75 -16.15
C SER A 55 -4.87 5.85 -17.19
N PRO A 56 -4.04 6.92 -17.33
CA PRO A 56 -2.75 7.15 -16.66
C PRO A 56 -2.86 7.90 -15.33
N VAL A 57 -4.06 8.13 -14.80
CA VAL A 57 -4.25 8.90 -13.55
C VAL A 57 -3.71 8.12 -12.35
N THR A 58 -3.95 6.81 -12.29
CA THR A 58 -3.46 5.93 -11.22
C THR A 58 -2.00 5.55 -11.38
N CYS A 59 -1.66 4.95 -12.52
CA CYS A 59 -0.31 4.62 -12.93
C CYS A 59 -0.26 4.55 -14.45
N THR A 60 0.92 4.58 -15.05
CA THR A 60 1.05 4.45 -16.51
C THR A 60 0.68 3.04 -16.97
N HIS A 61 0.47 2.86 -18.27
CA HIS A 61 0.14 1.56 -18.87
C HIS A 61 1.26 0.50 -18.74
N ASN A 62 2.47 0.90 -18.36
CA ASN A 62 3.61 0.01 -18.12
C ASN A 62 3.90 -0.18 -16.62
N GLU A 63 3.02 0.32 -15.76
CA GLU A 63 3.12 0.27 -14.31
C GLU A 63 1.97 -0.51 -13.72
N TRP A 64 2.11 -0.94 -12.47
CA TRP A 64 1.03 -1.52 -11.71
C TRP A 64 1.14 -1.14 -10.23
N ILE A 65 0.02 -1.23 -9.53
CA ILE A 65 -0.05 -0.99 -8.08
C ILE A 65 0.22 -2.31 -7.35
N GLU A 66 1.31 -2.37 -6.60
CA GLU A 66 1.67 -3.54 -5.79
C GLU A 66 1.02 -3.53 -4.40
N ASP A 67 0.92 -2.33 -3.82
CA ASP A 67 0.27 -2.09 -2.53
C ASP A 67 -0.38 -0.71 -2.46
N LEU A 68 -1.41 -0.61 -1.63
CA LEU A 68 -2.20 0.60 -1.42
C LEU A 68 -2.64 0.68 0.04
N LYS A 69 -2.39 1.80 0.70
CA LYS A 69 -2.81 2.06 2.08
C LYS A 69 -3.29 3.50 2.27
N PHE A 70 -4.37 3.67 3.02
CA PHE A 70 -4.92 4.95 3.42
C PHE A 70 -4.36 5.40 4.77
N HIS A 71 -4.01 6.68 4.89
CA HIS A 71 -3.64 7.31 6.14
C HIS A 71 -3.83 8.82 6.07
N ASN A 72 -4.59 9.40 7.01
CA ASN A 72 -4.78 10.85 7.17
C ASN A 72 -5.03 11.60 5.84
N ASP A 73 -6.05 11.17 5.09
CA ASP A 73 -6.45 11.76 3.80
C ASP A 73 -5.47 11.55 2.62
N PHE A 74 -4.43 10.74 2.83
CA PHE A 74 -3.49 10.34 1.80
C PHE A 74 -3.60 8.84 1.48
N LEU A 75 -3.23 8.51 0.26
CA LEU A 75 -2.98 7.14 -0.19
C LEU A 75 -1.48 6.98 -0.42
N GLY A 76 -0.87 6.06 0.30
CA GLY A 76 0.46 5.54 0.01
C GLY A 76 0.34 4.41 -1.01
N LEU A 77 1.01 4.56 -2.14
CA LEU A 77 1.02 3.61 -3.24
C LEU A 77 2.43 3.07 -3.42
N VAL A 78 2.53 1.76 -3.65
CA VAL A 78 3.74 1.15 -4.17
C VAL A 78 3.51 0.81 -5.64
N ILE A 79 4.30 1.39 -6.53
CA ILE A 79 4.15 1.25 -7.98
C ILE A 79 5.37 0.52 -8.54
N GLY A 80 5.11 -0.59 -9.24
CA GLY A 80 6.13 -1.33 -9.98
C GLY A 80 6.15 -0.90 -11.45
N HIS A 81 7.34 -0.87 -12.06
CA HIS A 81 7.55 -0.48 -13.47
C HIS A 81 8.11 -1.65 -14.29
N CYS A 82 7.45 -2.05 -15.38
CA CYS A 82 7.83 -3.27 -16.10
C CYS A 82 9.10 -3.11 -16.94
N LYS A 83 9.41 -1.88 -17.38
CA LYS A 83 10.49 -1.63 -18.35
C LYS A 83 11.88 -1.63 -17.75
N ASN A 84 12.03 -1.06 -16.56
CA ASN A 84 13.30 -0.88 -15.86
C ASN A 84 13.34 -1.63 -14.53
N ASP A 85 12.30 -2.41 -14.24
CA ASP A 85 12.16 -3.19 -13.01
C ASP A 85 12.22 -2.35 -11.72
N ALA A 86 11.97 -1.04 -11.84
CA ALA A 86 12.02 -0.12 -10.71
C ALA A 86 10.73 -0.19 -9.89
N VAL A 87 10.84 0.10 -8.59
CA VAL A 87 9.71 0.31 -7.70
C VAL A 87 9.80 1.71 -7.13
N CYS A 88 8.68 2.43 -7.10
CA CYS A 88 8.57 3.69 -6.38
C CYS A 88 7.47 3.62 -5.33
N PHE A 89 7.66 4.41 -4.27
CA PHE A 89 6.59 4.73 -3.35
C PHE A 89 6.08 6.13 -3.68
N GLU A 90 4.77 6.28 -3.77
CA GLU A 90 4.12 7.56 -4.01
C GLU A 90 3.13 7.89 -2.90
N LEU A 91 3.17 9.14 -2.45
CA LEU A 91 2.11 9.69 -1.61
C LEU A 91 1.17 10.53 -2.45
N ARG A 92 -0.10 10.15 -2.46
CA ARG A 92 -1.14 10.81 -3.25
C ARG A 92 -2.25 11.34 -2.37
N SER A 93 -2.87 12.44 -2.78
CA SER A 93 -4.11 12.92 -2.17
C SER A 93 -5.21 11.88 -2.39
N SER A 94 -5.89 11.43 -1.33
CA SER A 94 -6.99 10.47 -1.49
C SER A 94 -8.21 11.04 -2.21
N ALA A 95 -8.40 12.37 -2.17
CA ALA A 95 -9.52 13.04 -2.82
C ALA A 95 -9.34 13.20 -4.34
N THR A 96 -8.11 13.49 -4.78
CA THR A 96 -7.82 13.84 -6.18
C THR A 96 -6.98 12.80 -6.91
N LEU A 97 -6.26 11.94 -6.19
CA LEU A 97 -5.14 11.11 -6.66
C LEU A 97 -3.94 11.88 -7.24
N ASN A 98 -3.87 13.19 -7.04
CA ASN A 98 -2.68 13.95 -7.39
C ASN A 98 -1.48 13.45 -6.57
N CYS A 99 -0.37 13.17 -7.26
CA CYS A 99 0.90 12.82 -6.63
C CYS A 99 1.48 14.04 -5.92
N LEU A 100 1.70 13.91 -4.61
CA LEU A 100 2.28 14.96 -3.77
C LEU A 100 3.80 14.85 -3.79
N TRP A 101 4.31 13.63 -3.68
CA TRP A 101 5.71 13.29 -3.86
C TRP A 101 5.87 11.80 -4.19
N SER A 102 7.01 11.46 -4.77
CA SER A 102 7.39 10.11 -5.16
C SER A 102 8.86 9.88 -4.80
N ILE A 103 9.18 8.67 -4.37
CA ILE A 103 10.56 8.25 -4.10
C ILE A 103 10.81 6.88 -4.74
N GLN A 104 11.90 6.79 -5.51
CA GLN A 104 12.35 5.53 -6.06
C GLN A 104 13.02 4.70 -4.96
N LEU A 105 12.63 3.43 -4.84
CA LEU A 105 13.22 2.49 -3.89
C LEU A 105 14.38 1.78 -4.57
N GLU A 106 15.60 2.23 -4.25
CA GLU A 106 16.81 1.68 -4.85
C GLU A 106 16.96 0.18 -4.57
N GLU A 107 17.42 -0.54 -5.60
CA GLU A 107 17.67 -1.99 -5.54
C GLU A 107 16.42 -2.82 -5.18
N VAL A 108 15.22 -2.29 -5.42
CA VAL A 108 13.97 -3.04 -5.36
C VAL A 108 13.54 -3.43 -6.77
N CYS A 109 13.26 -4.72 -6.95
CA CYS A 109 12.81 -5.33 -8.20
C CYS A 109 11.29 -5.42 -8.17
N SER A 110 10.64 -4.80 -9.16
CA SER A 110 9.18 -4.73 -9.31
C SER A 110 8.51 -6.09 -9.45
N MET A 111 9.21 -7.11 -9.95
CA MET A 111 8.64 -8.45 -10.16
C MET A 111 8.10 -9.14 -8.88
N TYR A 112 8.22 -8.54 -7.69
CA TYR A 112 7.82 -9.13 -6.43
C TYR A 112 7.06 -8.17 -5.54
N ALA A 113 6.16 -8.74 -4.75
CA ALA A 113 5.33 -8.06 -3.78
C ALA A 113 6.10 -7.14 -2.81
N THR A 114 6.09 -5.85 -3.07
CA THR A 114 6.50 -4.83 -2.11
C THR A 114 5.26 -4.38 -1.32
N ARG A 115 5.44 -4.14 -0.02
CA ARG A 115 4.34 -3.77 0.88
C ARG A 115 4.64 -2.49 1.63
N CYS A 116 3.63 -1.68 1.86
CA CYS A 116 3.76 -0.46 2.64
C CYS A 116 2.84 -0.47 3.87
N CYS A 117 3.24 0.28 4.89
CA CYS A 117 2.47 0.52 6.09
C CYS A 117 2.61 1.98 6.49
N PRO A 118 1.50 2.69 6.75
CA PRO A 118 1.59 3.98 7.39
C PRO A 118 2.08 3.81 8.84
N MET A 119 2.78 4.82 9.32
CA MET A 119 3.24 4.95 10.69
C MET A 119 2.71 6.26 11.28
N LEU A 120 2.94 6.46 12.58
CA LEU A 120 2.65 7.74 13.23
C LEU A 120 3.42 8.90 12.56
N ASN A 121 2.92 10.12 12.76
CA ASN A 121 3.53 11.35 12.28
C ASN A 121 3.75 11.42 10.77
N HIS A 122 2.84 10.83 9.98
CA HIS A 122 2.88 10.82 8.51
C HIS A 122 4.11 10.13 7.91
N GLN A 123 4.69 9.19 8.64
CA GLN A 123 5.81 8.37 8.18
C GLN A 123 5.30 7.09 7.52
N TRP A 124 6.15 6.44 6.74
CA TRP A 124 5.81 5.22 6.03
C TRP A 124 6.94 4.21 6.13
N ILE A 125 6.57 2.94 6.27
CA ILE A 125 7.49 1.82 6.10
C ILE A 125 7.15 1.11 4.80
N VAL A 126 8.16 0.82 3.99
CA VAL A 126 8.03 -0.05 2.81
C VAL A 126 8.96 -1.24 2.97
N VAL A 127 8.48 -2.43 2.63
CA VAL A 127 9.20 -3.69 2.80
C VAL A 127 9.25 -4.40 1.45
N ALA A 128 10.47 -4.60 0.95
CA ALA A 128 10.72 -5.29 -0.31
C ALA A 128 10.85 -6.81 -0.11
N PHE A 129 10.45 -7.57 -1.14
CA PHE A 129 10.41 -9.04 -1.08
C PHE A 129 11.72 -9.73 -1.42
N ARG A 130 12.30 -9.43 -2.59
CA ARG A 130 13.45 -10.19 -3.13
C ARG A 130 14.75 -9.81 -2.43
N ASN A 131 14.92 -8.52 -2.19
CA ASN A 131 16.02 -7.95 -1.44
C ASN A 131 15.42 -7.46 -0.13
N PRO A 132 15.38 -8.31 0.92
CA PRO A 132 14.67 -7.98 2.14
C PRO A 132 15.28 -6.75 2.82
N ARG A 133 14.70 -5.62 2.46
CA ARG A 133 15.02 -4.27 2.91
C ARG A 133 13.77 -3.61 3.42
N ILE A 134 13.94 -2.96 4.57
CA ILE A 134 12.94 -2.09 5.16
C ILE A 134 13.36 -0.67 4.84
N PHE A 135 12.49 0.05 4.15
CA PHE A 135 12.62 1.46 3.86
C PHE A 135 11.75 2.23 4.83
N HIS A 136 12.35 3.15 5.58
CA HIS A 136 11.65 4.10 6.43
C HIS A 136 11.65 5.45 5.73
N ILE A 137 10.47 5.88 5.31
CA ILE A 137 10.22 7.16 4.68
C ILE A 137 9.65 8.11 5.74
N PHE A 138 10.39 9.17 6.02
CA PHE A 138 10.01 10.19 6.99
C PHE A 138 9.06 11.22 6.36
N SER A 139 8.34 11.96 7.21
CA SER A 139 7.41 12.99 6.76
C SER A 139 8.09 14.19 6.09
N ASP A 140 9.40 14.38 6.32
CA ASP A 140 10.23 15.37 5.64
C ASP A 140 10.82 14.85 4.31
N GLY A 141 10.45 13.64 3.89
CA GLY A 141 10.93 13.00 2.67
C GLY A 141 12.29 12.30 2.81
N LYS A 142 12.91 12.30 3.99
CA LYS A 142 14.13 11.50 4.20
C LYS A 142 13.82 10.02 4.09
N LEU A 143 14.78 9.27 3.56
CA LEU A 143 14.72 7.83 3.40
C LEU A 143 15.88 7.19 4.15
N ILE A 144 15.58 6.20 4.99
CA ILE A 144 16.58 5.32 5.58
C ILE A 144 16.23 3.89 5.17
N SER A 145 17.20 3.15 4.65
CA SER A 145 17.05 1.72 4.37
C SER A 145 17.78 0.88 5.42
N ILE A 146 17.17 -0.22 5.83
CA ILE A 146 17.75 -1.20 6.73
C ILE A 146 17.74 -2.56 6.03
N ASP A 147 18.92 -3.12 5.80
CA ASP A 147 19.06 -4.51 5.36
C ASP A 147 18.63 -5.44 6.50
N LYS A 148 17.67 -6.31 6.22
CA LYS A 148 17.22 -7.31 7.19
C LYS A 148 17.08 -8.68 6.56
N LYS A 149 17.31 -9.71 7.37
CA LYS A 149 17.01 -11.09 6.96
C LYS A 149 15.60 -11.43 7.39
N TYR A 150 14.63 -11.20 6.52
CA TYR A 150 13.30 -11.80 6.59
C TYR A 150 12.98 -12.49 5.27
N ARG A 151 12.07 -13.46 5.27
CA ARG A 151 11.57 -14.04 4.01
C ARG A 151 10.46 -13.16 3.48
N SER A 152 10.36 -13.09 2.15
CA SER A 152 9.14 -12.87 1.37
C SER A 152 7.89 -12.43 2.17
N PRO A 153 7.74 -11.14 2.47
CA PRO A 153 6.67 -10.65 3.32
C PRO A 153 5.34 -10.79 2.57
N SER A 154 4.38 -11.44 3.21
CA SER A 154 3.00 -11.49 2.72
C SER A 154 2.31 -10.16 2.98
N ASN A 155 2.57 -9.56 4.14
CA ASN A 155 1.97 -8.30 4.57
C ASN A 155 2.80 -7.63 5.68
N ILE A 156 2.41 -6.40 5.99
CA ILE A 156 2.99 -5.56 7.04
C ILE A 156 1.85 -4.78 7.72
N CYS A 157 1.93 -4.64 9.04
CA CYS A 157 1.09 -3.71 9.77
C CYS A 157 1.81 -3.12 10.99
N GLN A 158 1.37 -1.93 11.39
CA GLN A 158 1.73 -1.34 12.67
C GLN A 158 0.77 -1.90 13.74
N ILE A 159 1.33 -2.32 14.87
CA ILE A 159 0.62 -2.76 16.07
C ILE A 159 0.91 -1.74 17.18
N GLY A 160 -0.14 -1.04 17.62
CA GLY A 160 0.03 0.05 18.58
C GLY A 160 0.90 1.17 18.03
N ASN A 161 1.69 1.81 18.88
CA ASN A 161 2.42 3.03 18.52
C ASN A 161 3.85 2.77 18.04
N ASN A 162 4.44 1.62 18.35
CA ASN A 162 5.87 1.39 18.21
C ASN A 162 6.23 -0.02 17.74
N LEU A 163 5.27 -0.89 17.45
CA LEU A 163 5.57 -2.24 16.99
C LEU A 163 5.19 -2.38 15.52
N LEU A 164 6.12 -2.87 14.72
CA LEU A 164 5.87 -3.26 13.34
C LEU A 164 5.85 -4.78 13.26
N ALA A 165 4.76 -5.32 12.73
CA ALA A 165 4.65 -6.73 12.37
C ALA A 165 4.83 -6.90 10.87
N ILE A 166 5.81 -7.70 10.49
CA ILE A 166 6.02 -8.18 9.13
C ILE A 166 5.79 -9.68 9.20
N TRP A 167 4.92 -10.24 8.37
CA TRP A 167 4.74 -11.68 8.37
C TRP A 167 4.86 -12.28 6.98
N ASP A 168 5.46 -13.46 6.95
CA ASP A 168 5.54 -14.32 5.79
C ASP A 168 4.59 -15.52 5.95
N GLN A 169 4.71 -16.54 5.10
CA GLN A 169 3.87 -17.74 5.17
C GLN A 169 4.13 -18.62 6.41
N LYS A 170 5.23 -18.40 7.14
CA LYS A 170 5.76 -19.28 8.19
C LYS A 170 6.00 -18.55 9.52
N CYS A 171 6.28 -17.26 9.51
CA CYS A 171 6.72 -16.51 10.68
C CYS A 171 6.17 -15.08 10.71
N ILE A 172 6.08 -14.52 11.92
CA ILE A 172 5.85 -13.10 12.19
C ILE A 172 7.13 -12.53 12.78
N TYR A 173 7.71 -11.54 12.12
CA TYR A 173 8.83 -10.73 12.61
C TYR A 173 8.25 -9.49 13.28
N LEU A 174 8.70 -9.24 14.50
CA LEU A 174 8.32 -8.05 15.27
C LEU A 174 9.52 -7.12 15.38
N GLN A 175 9.34 -5.87 14.97
CA GLN A 175 10.37 -4.83 15.06
C GLN A 175 9.84 -3.66 15.88
N ASN A 176 10.57 -3.26 16.92
CA ASN A 176 10.28 -2.02 17.61
C ASN A 176 10.74 -0.86 16.70
N VAL A 177 9.80 0.00 16.32
CA VAL A 177 10.03 1.23 15.57
C VAL A 177 9.89 2.35 16.58
N CYS A 178 10.98 2.64 17.29
CA CYS A 178 11.05 3.84 18.11
C CYS A 178 11.04 5.03 17.15
N CYS A 179 9.90 5.70 17.03
CA CYS A 179 9.87 7.05 16.48
C CYS A 179 10.72 7.90 17.42
N VAL A 180 11.91 8.31 16.98
CA VAL A 180 12.60 9.43 17.63
C VAL A 180 11.71 10.64 17.35
N ILE A 181 11.04 11.11 18.41
CA ILE A 181 10.17 12.29 18.39
C ILE A 181 11.02 13.54 18.21
#